data_AF-C5BGZ1-F1
#
_entry.id   AF-C5BGZ1-F1
#
_cell.length_a   1.000
_cell.length_b   1.000
_cell.length_c   1.000
_cell.angle_alpha   90.00
_cell.angle_beta   90.00
_cell.angle_gamma   90.00
#
_symmetry.space_group_name_H-M   'P 1'
#
loop_
_entity.id
_entity.type
_entity.pdbx_description
1 polymer ?
#
loop_
_entity_poly.entity_id
_entity_poly.type
_entity_poly.pdbx_seq_one_letter_code
_entity_poly.pdbx_strand_id
1 'polypeptide(L)'
;MPKNHVVAPLIAEQPAAPATDFHAFIEWLWSIDASLGVKVQELHDLWRHKLARHNQQCTLQANEFIIDGRYRVRINPPDSVERPAGLKLTSLMETGGVIAIYQTSGALVADLIAHSTSRSGHQVSARQYAPEAARLLDACRQAWLQNVGMEP
;
A
#
# COMPACT_ATOMS: atom_id res chain seq x y z
N MET A 1 -54.46 -29.76 15.63
CA MET A 1 -53.16 -30.12 15.02
C MET A 1 -52.61 -28.91 14.28
N PRO A 2 -51.53 -28.27 14.74
CA PRO A 2 -50.95 -27.11 14.07
C PRO A 2 -50.07 -27.56 12.90
N LYS A 3 -50.21 -26.90 11.74
CA LYS A 3 -49.36 -27.14 10.56
C LYS A 3 -48.04 -26.37 10.71
N ASN A 4 -46.97 -27.10 10.46
CA ASN A 4 -45.57 -26.71 10.60
C ASN A 4 -45.20 -25.41 9.91
N HIS A 5 -44.30 -24.67 10.57
CA HIS A 5 -43.44 -23.65 10.00
C HIS A 5 -42.79 -24.12 8.69
N VAL A 6 -42.94 -23.33 7.63
CA VAL A 6 -42.01 -23.36 6.50
C VAL A 6 -41.10 -22.15 6.68
N VAL A 7 -39.92 -22.43 7.24
CA VAL A 7 -38.78 -21.51 7.30
C VAL A 7 -38.35 -21.26 5.85
N ALA A 8 -38.30 -19.98 5.46
CA ALA A 8 -37.76 -19.57 4.17
C ALA A 8 -36.31 -20.06 4.02
N PRO A 9 -35.92 -20.59 2.84
CA PRO A 9 -34.63 -21.23 2.69
C PRO A 9 -33.48 -20.24 2.84
N LEU A 10 -32.43 -20.75 3.48
CA LEU A 10 -31.11 -20.14 3.68
C LEU A 10 -30.73 -19.24 2.50
N ILE A 11 -30.47 -17.97 2.81
CA ILE A 11 -29.65 -17.11 1.95
C ILE A 11 -28.34 -17.87 1.75
N ALA A 12 -28.14 -18.37 0.55
CA ALA A 12 -26.92 -19.05 0.16
C ALA A 12 -25.74 -18.13 0.49
N GLU A 13 -24.82 -18.63 1.32
CA GLU A 13 -23.51 -18.02 1.52
C GLU A 13 -22.82 -17.96 0.16
N GLN A 14 -22.96 -16.82 -0.53
CA GLN A 14 -22.06 -16.49 -1.61
C GLN A 14 -20.69 -16.28 -0.98
N PRO A 15 -19.63 -17.00 -1.42
CA PRO A 15 -18.28 -16.67 -1.02
C PRO A 15 -17.96 -15.34 -1.68
N ALA A 16 -18.16 -14.24 -0.94
CA ALA A 16 -17.66 -12.95 -1.35
C ALA A 16 -16.15 -13.12 -1.47
N ALA A 17 -15.62 -13.04 -2.70
CA ALA A 17 -14.20 -12.93 -2.93
C ALA A 17 -13.70 -11.83 -1.99
N PRO A 18 -12.64 -12.05 -1.18
CA PRO A 18 -12.20 -11.04 -0.26
C PRO A 18 -11.70 -9.87 -1.11
N ALA A 19 -12.52 -8.83 -1.24
CA ALA A 19 -12.06 -7.53 -1.66
C ALA A 19 -11.09 -7.10 -0.55
N THR A 20 -9.79 -7.32 -0.74
CA THR A 20 -8.76 -6.96 0.22
C THR A 20 -8.31 -5.54 -0.06
N ASP A 21 -9.26 -4.60 -0.09
CA ASP A 21 -8.94 -3.18 -0.18
C ASP A 21 -9.31 -2.45 1.11
N PHE A 22 -8.83 -1.21 1.25
CA PHE A 22 -9.06 -0.41 2.45
C PHE A 22 -10.56 -0.21 2.74
N HIS A 23 -11.41 -0.14 1.71
CA HIS A 23 -12.85 0.06 1.92
C HIS A 23 -13.49 -1.18 2.52
N ALA A 24 -13.14 -2.37 2.02
CA ALA A 24 -13.60 -3.62 2.61
C ALA A 24 -13.11 -3.83 4.05
N PHE A 25 -11.88 -3.38 4.37
CA PHE A 25 -11.37 -3.37 5.74
C PHE A 25 -12.16 -2.40 6.64
N ILE A 26 -12.49 -1.21 6.16
CA ILE A 26 -13.29 -0.23 6.89
C ILE A 26 -14.72 -0.73 7.11
N GLU A 27 -15.37 -1.30 6.08
CA GLU A 27 -16.70 -1.90 6.19
C GLU A 27 -16.72 -3.04 7.22
N TRP A 28 -15.70 -3.90 7.20
CA TRP A 28 -15.53 -4.94 8.23
C TRP A 28 -15.35 -4.33 9.62
N LEU A 29 -14.53 -3.30 9.76
CA LEU A 29 -14.34 -2.58 11.02
C LEU A 29 -15.64 -1.98 11.54
N TRP A 30 -16.44 -1.37 10.66
CA TRP A 30 -17.75 -0.81 10.99
C TRP A 30 -18.71 -1.89 11.50
N SER A 31 -18.64 -3.10 10.94
CA SER A 31 -19.47 -4.23 11.37
C SER A 31 -19.15 -4.76 12.78
N ILE A 32 -17.93 -4.53 13.26
CA ILE A 32 -17.45 -4.99 14.57
C ILE A 32 -17.52 -3.88 15.62
N ASP A 33 -16.97 -2.71 15.28
CA ASP A 33 -16.92 -1.53 16.14
C ASP A 33 -16.97 -0.27 15.28
N ALA A 34 -18.16 0.32 15.18
CA ALA A 34 -18.40 1.55 14.43
C ALA A 34 -17.53 2.72 14.92
N SER A 35 -17.21 2.80 16.22
CA SER A 35 -16.40 3.88 16.77
C SER A 35 -14.93 3.77 16.35
N LEU A 36 -14.42 2.53 16.24
CA LEU A 36 -13.09 2.25 15.72
C LEU A 36 -13.03 2.49 14.21
N GLY A 37 -14.06 2.07 13.48
CA GLY A 37 -14.21 2.28 12.05
C GLY A 37 -14.12 3.76 11.64
N VAL A 38 -14.84 4.64 12.36
CA VAL A 38 -14.78 6.10 12.14
C VAL A 38 -13.36 6.63 12.38
N LYS A 39 -12.72 6.27 13.49
CA LYS A 39 -11.36 6.73 13.82
C LYS A 39 -10.32 6.31 12.77
N VAL A 40 -10.39 5.07 12.29
CA VAL A 40 -9.46 4.56 11.27
C VAL A 40 -9.67 5.27 9.94
N GLN A 41 -10.92 5.53 9.54
CA GLN A 41 -11.25 6.30 8.34
C GLN A 41 -10.71 7.73 8.44
N GLU A 42 -10.94 8.43 9.56
CA GLU A 42 -10.45 9.79 9.79
C GLU A 42 -8.91 9.88 9.72
N LEU A 43 -8.21 8.92 10.34
CA LEU A 43 -6.75 8.84 10.28
C LEU A 43 -6.24 8.60 8.86
N HIS A 44 -6.91 7.73 8.10
CA HIS A 44 -6.57 7.48 6.70
C HIS A 44 -6.77 8.73 5.84
N ASP A 45 -7.88 9.45 6.01
CA ASP A 45 -8.15 10.66 5.24
C ASP A 45 -7.22 11.82 5.60
N LEU A 46 -6.88 11.96 6.89
CA LEU A 46 -5.85 12.89 7.35
C LEU A 46 -4.49 12.56 6.75
N TRP A 47 -4.12 11.28 6.72
CA TRP A 47 -2.89 10.81 6.11
C TRP A 47 -2.87 11.10 4.61
N ARG A 48 -3.95 10.82 3.87
CA ARG A 48 -4.05 11.14 2.43
C ARG A 48 -3.88 12.63 2.16
N HIS A 49 -4.49 13.50 2.97
CA HIS A 49 -4.32 14.95 2.83
C HIS A 49 -2.88 15.40 3.08
N LYS A 50 -2.25 14.89 4.14
CA LYS A 50 -0.82 15.17 4.42
C LYS A 50 0.07 14.70 3.28
N LEU A 51 -0.20 13.50 2.76
CA LEU A 51 0.56 12.91 1.66
C LEU A 51 0.43 13.72 0.37
N ALA A 52 -0.78 14.15 0.01
CA ALA A 52 -1.02 14.99 -1.16
C ALA A 52 -0.26 16.32 -1.06
N ARG A 53 -0.29 16.97 0.10
CA ARG A 53 0.45 18.22 0.34
C ARG A 53 1.96 18.01 0.29
N HIS A 54 2.46 16.94 0.91
CA HIS A 54 3.89 16.61 0.90
C HIS A 54 4.40 16.33 -0.52
N ASN A 55 3.65 15.56 -1.31
CA ASN A 55 4.00 15.25 -2.70
C ASN A 55 4.01 16.50 -3.60
N GLN A 56 3.22 17.53 -3.27
CA GLN A 56 3.26 18.82 -3.98
C GLN A 56 4.49 19.67 -3.62
N GLN A 57 5.08 19.47 -2.44
CA GLN A 57 6.16 20.32 -1.90
C GLN A 57 7.55 19.73 -2.11
N CYS A 58 7.69 18.41 -2.22
CA CYS A 58 8.98 17.77 -2.41
C CYS A 58 9.41 17.75 -3.88
N THR A 59 10.18 18.76 -4.28
CA THR A 59 11.01 18.69 -5.48
C THR A 59 12.18 17.73 -5.20
N LEU A 60 12.14 16.55 -5.80
CA LEU A 60 13.21 15.56 -5.67
C LEU A 60 14.49 16.10 -6.32
N GLN A 61 15.59 16.16 -5.57
CA GLN A 61 16.87 16.68 -6.07
C GLN A 61 17.57 15.70 -7.03
N ALA A 62 17.45 14.38 -6.79
CA ALA A 62 17.90 13.36 -7.73
C ALA A 62 16.73 12.64 -8.40
N ASN A 63 16.92 12.32 -9.69
CA ASN A 63 15.93 11.63 -10.52
C ASN A 63 15.72 10.17 -10.12
N GLU A 64 16.59 9.58 -9.30
CA GLU A 64 16.47 8.22 -8.79
C GLU A 64 17.14 8.01 -7.44
N PHE A 65 16.66 7.03 -6.68
CA PHE A 65 17.24 6.56 -5.42
C PHE A 65 17.07 5.05 -5.26
N ILE A 66 17.87 4.47 -4.36
CA ILE A 66 17.88 3.03 -4.07
C ILE A 66 17.34 2.78 -2.67
N ILE A 67 16.37 1.87 -2.56
CA ILE A 67 15.84 1.40 -1.29
C ILE A 67 16.48 0.05 -0.99
N ASP A 68 17.17 -0.03 0.15
CA ASP A 68 17.65 -1.29 0.74
C ASP A 68 18.57 -2.10 -0.20
N GLY A 69 19.25 -1.46 -1.16
CA GLY A 69 20.07 -2.12 -2.18
C GLY A 69 19.32 -3.01 -3.17
N ARG A 70 18.01 -3.20 -2.99
CA ARG A 70 17.19 -4.20 -3.70
C ARG A 70 16.19 -3.58 -4.69
N TYR A 71 15.81 -2.33 -4.46
CA TYR A 71 14.83 -1.64 -5.27
C TYR A 71 15.36 -0.30 -5.74
N ARG A 72 15.13 0.03 -7.02
CA ARG A 72 15.39 1.37 -7.56
C ARG A 72 14.06 2.08 -7.77
N VAL A 73 13.98 3.29 -7.25
CA VAL A 73 12.86 4.22 -7.52
C VAL A 73 13.38 5.33 -8.40
N ARG A 74 12.74 5.54 -9.56
CA ARG A 74 13.06 6.62 -10.48
C ARG A 74 11.83 7.48 -10.71
N ILE A 75 12.03 8.80 -10.78
CA ILE A 75 10.99 9.72 -11.21
C ILE A 75 10.71 9.43 -12.68
N ASN A 76 9.50 8.98 -12.97
CA ASN A 76 8.99 8.90 -14.32
C ASN A 76 8.41 10.27 -14.68
N PRO A 77 9.02 11.01 -15.62
CA PRO A 77 8.51 12.32 -16.01
C PRO A 77 7.10 12.18 -16.61
N PRO A 78 6.31 13.27 -16.62
CA PRO A 78 5.00 13.24 -17.25
C PRO A 78 5.17 13.08 -18.77
N ASP A 79 4.48 12.11 -19.36
CA ASP A 79 4.45 11.92 -20.81
C ASP A 79 3.33 12.74 -21.47
N SER A 80 2.30 13.14 -20.72
CA SER A 80 1.17 13.97 -21.17
C SER A 80 0.45 14.63 -20.00
N VAL A 81 -0.48 15.55 -20.28
CA VAL A 81 -1.36 16.17 -19.26
C VAL A 81 -2.20 15.12 -18.53
N GLU A 82 -2.53 14.01 -19.19
CA GLU A 82 -3.33 12.91 -18.63
C GLU A 82 -2.48 11.87 -17.87
N ARG A 83 -1.14 11.90 -18.03
CA ARG A 83 -0.20 11.07 -17.28
C ARG A 83 0.75 11.94 -16.46
N PRO A 84 0.34 12.34 -15.24
CA PRO A 84 1.22 13.06 -14.34
C PRO A 84 2.46 12.24 -14.00
N ALA A 85 3.50 12.95 -13.57
CA ALA A 85 4.77 12.36 -13.16
C ALA A 85 4.54 11.27 -12.10
N GLY A 86 5.25 10.17 -12.22
CA GLY A 86 5.11 9.02 -11.34
C GLY A 86 6.43 8.55 -10.73
N LEU A 87 6.34 7.53 -9.90
CA LEU A 87 7.47 6.84 -9.30
C LEU A 87 7.56 5.45 -9.90
N LYS A 88 8.58 5.21 -10.72
CA LYS A 88 8.86 3.90 -11.31
C LYS A 88 9.66 3.07 -10.32
N LEU A 89 9.08 1.95 -9.87
CA LEU A 89 9.75 0.97 -9.02
C LEU A 89 10.33 -0.15 -9.89
N THR A 90 11.61 -0.42 -9.72
CA THR A 90 12.32 -1.52 -10.41
C THR A 90 12.98 -2.41 -9.38
N SER A 91 12.78 -3.73 -9.50
CA SER A 91 13.53 -4.73 -8.74
C SER A 91 14.94 -4.82 -9.30
N LEU A 92 15.96 -4.64 -8.46
CA LEU A 92 17.37 -4.86 -8.82
C LEU A 92 17.77 -6.33 -8.68
N MET A 93 16.90 -7.14 -8.08
CA MET A 93 17.10 -8.56 -7.86
C MET A 93 16.64 -9.41 -9.05
N GLU A 94 16.08 -8.79 -10.09
CA GLU A 94 15.52 -9.46 -11.27
C GLU A 94 16.05 -8.79 -12.54
N THR A 95 16.39 -9.59 -13.54
CA THR A 95 16.81 -9.10 -14.85
C THR A 95 15.62 -8.47 -15.58
N GLY A 96 15.49 -7.15 -15.48
CA GLY A 96 14.51 -6.35 -16.23
C GLY A 96 13.16 -6.10 -15.52
N GLY A 97 13.02 -6.43 -14.25
CA GLY A 97 11.75 -6.36 -13.52
C GLY A 97 11.35 -4.94 -13.12
N VAL A 98 10.77 -4.17 -14.04
CA VAL A 98 9.91 -3.04 -13.63
C VAL A 98 8.72 -3.63 -12.91
N ILE A 99 8.55 -3.27 -11.64
CA ILE A 99 7.41 -3.74 -10.85
C ILE A 99 6.17 -2.97 -11.30
N ALA A 100 6.17 -1.64 -11.15
CA ALA A 100 5.13 -0.76 -11.68
C ALA A 100 5.55 0.72 -11.66
N ILE A 101 4.65 1.59 -12.12
CA ILE A 101 4.77 3.05 -12.01
C ILE A 101 3.61 3.54 -11.14
N TYR A 102 3.93 4.29 -10.07
CA TYR A 102 2.96 4.73 -9.07
C TYR A 102 2.77 6.23 -9.10
N GLN A 103 1.54 6.67 -8.86
CA GLN A 103 1.21 8.09 -8.74
C GLN A 103 1.41 8.64 -7.32
N THR A 104 1.58 7.76 -6.33
CA THR A 104 1.82 8.13 -4.94
C THR A 104 2.91 7.25 -4.32
N SER A 105 3.65 7.82 -3.37
CA SER A 105 4.63 7.10 -2.57
C SER A 105 3.99 6.00 -1.73
N GLY A 106 2.75 6.19 -1.26
CA GLY A 106 2.02 5.19 -0.48
C GLY A 106 1.78 3.89 -1.25
N ALA A 107 1.26 3.99 -2.49
CA ALA A 107 1.04 2.82 -3.35
C ALA A 107 2.36 2.11 -3.68
N LEU A 108 3.43 2.89 -3.94
CA LEU A 108 4.76 2.33 -4.17
C LEU A 108 5.26 1.52 -2.98
N VAL A 109 5.15 2.07 -1.76
CA VAL A 109 5.62 1.40 -0.55
C VAL A 109 4.81 0.15 -0.25
N ALA A 110 3.49 0.18 -0.47
CA ALA A 110 2.62 -0.98 -0.28
C ALA A 110 3.05 -2.14 -1.20
N ASP A 111 3.23 -1.87 -2.50
CA ASP A 111 3.64 -2.91 -3.44
C ASP A 111 5.10 -3.34 -3.24
N LEU A 112 5.98 -2.45 -2.76
CA LEU A 112 7.34 -2.81 -2.37
C LEU A 112 7.33 -3.83 -1.21
N ILE A 113 6.50 -3.60 -0.19
CA ILE A 113 6.35 -4.53 0.94
C ILE A 113 5.72 -5.84 0.46
N ALA A 114 4.66 -5.78 -0.34
CA ALA A 114 4.01 -6.97 -0.90
C ALA A 114 4.99 -7.80 -1.75
N HIS A 115 5.80 -7.14 -2.58
CA HIS A 115 6.81 -7.79 -3.40
C HIS A 115 7.97 -8.38 -2.57
N SER A 116 8.45 -7.67 -1.54
CA SER A 116 9.50 -8.20 -0.66
C SER A 116 9.04 -9.43 0.10
N THR A 117 7.80 -9.40 0.60
CA THR A 117 7.21 -10.48 1.39
C THR A 117 6.85 -11.69 0.51
N SER A 118 6.36 -11.50 -0.72
CA SER A 118 6.06 -12.62 -1.62
C SER A 118 7.32 -13.38 -2.09
N ARG A 119 8.46 -12.69 -2.21
CA ARG A 119 9.75 -13.31 -2.58
C ARG A 119 10.35 -14.22 -1.51
N SER A 120 9.93 -14.12 -0.25
CA SER A 120 10.40 -15.02 0.82
C SER A 120 9.97 -16.49 0.62
N GLY A 121 9.14 -16.79 -0.39
CA GLY A 121 8.82 -18.15 -0.82
C GLY A 121 7.96 -18.96 0.17
N HIS A 122 7.54 -18.36 1.27
CA HIS A 122 6.71 -18.97 2.30
C HIS A 122 5.47 -18.11 2.52
N GLN A 123 4.34 -18.72 2.91
CA GLN A 123 3.22 -17.99 3.50
C GLN A 123 3.79 -17.10 4.62
N VAL A 124 3.88 -15.79 4.35
CA VAL A 124 4.42 -14.85 5.30
C VAL A 124 3.44 -14.76 6.45
N SER A 125 3.81 -15.37 7.57
CA SER A 125 3.02 -15.24 8.79
C SER A 125 2.94 -13.76 9.17
N ALA A 126 1.87 -13.34 9.84
CA ALA A 126 1.75 -11.97 10.35
C ALA A 126 2.98 -11.55 11.19
N ARG A 127 3.61 -12.52 11.87
CA ARG A 127 4.83 -12.34 12.66
C ARG A 127 6.08 -12.03 11.81
N GLN A 128 6.11 -12.44 10.55
CA GLN A 128 7.18 -12.12 9.59
C GLN A 128 6.87 -10.85 8.78
N TYR A 129 5.59 -10.58 8.53
CA TYR A 129 5.15 -9.39 7.80
C TYR A 129 5.50 -8.10 8.54
N ALA A 130 5.11 -7.99 9.83
CA ALA A 130 5.30 -6.78 10.62
C ALA A 130 6.77 -6.30 10.69
N PRO A 131 7.76 -7.15 11.04
CA PRO A 131 9.16 -6.71 11.08
C PRO A 131 9.73 -6.35 9.70
N GLU A 132 9.34 -7.07 8.63
CA GLU A 132 9.79 -6.76 7.28
C GLU A 132 9.19 -5.45 6.77
N ALA A 133 7.90 -5.21 7.02
CA ALA A 133 7.23 -3.96 6.71
C ALA A 133 7.88 -2.78 7.47
N ALA A 134 8.15 -2.93 8.77
CA ALA A 134 8.81 -1.90 9.57
C ALA A 134 10.21 -1.58 9.05
N ARG A 135 11.01 -2.61 8.74
CA ARG A 135 12.36 -2.46 8.18
C ARG A 135 12.34 -1.74 6.84
N LEU A 136 11.41 -2.10 5.95
CA LEU A 136 11.26 -1.47 4.65
C LEU A 136 10.76 -0.02 4.74
N LEU A 137 9.86 0.28 5.67
CA LEU A 137 9.41 1.65 5.94
C LEU A 137 10.58 2.53 6.38
N ASP A 138 11.44 2.05 7.26
CA ASP A 138 12.63 2.81 7.67
C ASP A 138 13.64 2.95 6.52
N ALA A 139 13.86 1.89 5.74
CA ALA A 139 14.71 1.97 4.54
C ALA A 139 14.18 2.99 3.51
N CYS A 140 12.85 3.03 3.30
CA CYS A 140 12.21 4.04 2.44
C CYS A 140 12.42 5.45 2.98
N ARG A 141 12.25 5.65 4.30
CA ARG A 141 12.48 6.94 4.97
C ARG A 141 13.92 7.41 4.79
N GLN A 142 14.90 6.55 5.09
CA GLN A 142 16.32 6.88 4.97
C GLN A 142 16.70 7.23 3.52
N ALA A 143 16.27 6.41 2.56
CA ALA A 143 16.53 6.66 1.14
C ALA A 143 15.88 7.96 0.65
N TRP A 144 14.68 8.30 1.15
CA TRP A 144 14.01 9.56 0.85
C TRP A 144 14.76 10.76 1.41
N LEU A 145 15.14 10.73 2.69
CA LEU A 145 15.88 11.81 3.34
C LEU A 145 17.20 12.10 2.64
N GLN A 146 17.98 11.05 2.35
CA GLN A 146 19.21 11.15 1.56
C GLN A 146 18.97 11.79 0.18
N ASN A 147 17.87 11.43 -0.49
CA ASN A 147 17.56 11.94 -1.83
C ASN A 147 17.09 13.41 -1.85
N VAL A 148 16.50 13.91 -0.77
CA VAL A 148 16.11 15.33 -0.66
C VAL A 148 17.20 16.19 -0.01
N GLY A 149 18.39 15.63 0.23
CA GLY A 149 19.53 16.33 0.84
C GLY A 149 19.33 16.66 2.32
N MET A 150 18.40 15.97 2.99
CA MET A 150 18.22 16.08 4.45
C MET A 150 18.97 14.93 5.12
N GLU A 151 19.93 15.23 6.01
CA GLU A 151 20.59 14.19 6.80
C GLU A 151 19.58 13.48 7.74
N PRO A 152 19.75 12.16 7.99
CA PRO A 152 18.78 11.31 8.69
C PRO A 152 18.58 11.61 10.19
#